data_AF-A0A1F9WWC4-F1
#
_entry.id   AF-A0A1F9WWC4-F1
#
_cell.length_a   1.000
_cell.length_b   1.000
_cell.length_c   1.000
_cell.angle_alpha   90.00
_cell.angle_beta   90.00
_cell.angle_gamma   90.00
#
_symmetry.space_group_name_H-M   'P 1'
#
loop_
_entity.id
_entity.type
_entity.pdbx_description
1 polymer ?
#
loop_
_entity_poly.entity_id
_entity_poly.type
_entity_poly.pdbx_seq_one_letter_code
_entity_poly.pdbx_strand_id
1 'polypeptide(L)'
;MVKKFLTEVKDGITAETWWPRDFADDNKIAKYESKDLFTGESFATPKPEKLLLRILQIATKPGDLVLDSFAGSGTTGAVAHKMGRRWIMVELGEHCHTHIIPRMKKVIDGEDKGGITEAAGWKGGGGFRYYRLAPSLLEKDQFGNWVISKQYNASMLAEAMCKLEGFTFDPSDTWYWQQGHSTERDYIYVTTQMFTREQLQKLSDEVGENRSLLVMCGAFRAKNLEDFPNLTVKKIPKAVLTRCEWSRDDYSLEIKNLPLKTDEPGKPQDAAPRSKQQRRLAVEQPFLFEEE
;
A
#
# COMPACT_ATOMS: atom_id res chain seq x y z
N MET A 1 34.64 -10.24 -36.20
CA MET A 1 34.04 -10.05 -34.87
C MET A 1 34.37 -8.63 -34.42
N VAL A 2 33.38 -7.75 -34.25
CA VAL A 2 33.61 -6.35 -33.84
C VAL A 2 33.82 -6.34 -32.32
N LYS A 3 34.97 -5.86 -31.84
CA LYS A 3 35.19 -5.58 -30.41
C LYS A 3 34.32 -4.38 -30.03
N LYS A 4 33.46 -4.54 -29.04
CA LYS A 4 32.74 -3.44 -28.38
C LYS A 4 33.35 -3.20 -27.01
N PHE A 5 33.66 -1.96 -26.70
CA PHE A 5 34.18 -1.58 -25.37
C PHE A 5 33.03 -1.50 -24.36
N LEU A 6 33.29 -1.74 -23.07
CA LEU A 6 32.27 -1.70 -22.02
C LEU A 6 31.53 -0.34 -21.97
N THR A 7 32.21 0.74 -22.34
CA THR A 7 31.64 2.10 -22.45
C THR A 7 30.70 2.30 -23.64
N GLU A 8 30.73 1.40 -24.64
CA GLU A 8 29.94 1.47 -25.88
C GLU A 8 28.73 0.54 -25.86
N VAL A 9 28.63 -0.30 -24.83
CA VAL A 9 27.49 -1.20 -24.61
C VAL A 9 26.57 -0.53 -23.60
N LYS A 10 25.30 -0.39 -23.95
CA LYS A 10 24.28 0.12 -23.03
C LYS A 10 24.20 -0.83 -21.83
N ASP A 11 24.41 -0.32 -20.62
CA ASP A 11 24.32 -1.13 -19.41
C ASP A 11 22.90 -1.69 -19.24
N GLY A 12 22.83 -3.00 -18.95
CA GLY A 12 21.57 -3.73 -18.73
C GLY A 12 21.12 -4.59 -19.90
N ILE A 13 20.04 -5.33 -19.66
CA ILE A 13 19.40 -6.21 -20.65
C ILE A 13 18.15 -5.51 -21.16
N THR A 14 18.03 -5.32 -22.47
CA THR A 14 16.77 -4.89 -23.07
C THR A 14 15.76 -6.01 -22.91
N ALA A 15 14.64 -5.75 -22.24
CA ALA A 15 13.60 -6.75 -22.04
C ALA A 15 13.04 -7.22 -23.40
N GLU A 16 13.03 -8.52 -23.62
CA GLU A 16 12.34 -9.14 -24.76
C GLU A 16 10.86 -9.33 -24.44
N THR A 17 10.01 -9.32 -25.48
CA THR A 17 8.55 -9.50 -25.34
C THR A 17 8.17 -10.92 -24.90
N TRP A 18 9.01 -11.91 -25.16
CA TRP A 18 8.77 -13.31 -24.81
C TRP A 18 9.96 -13.89 -24.06
N TRP A 19 9.70 -14.49 -22.89
CA TRP A 19 10.73 -15.13 -22.07
C TRP A 19 10.57 -16.65 -22.09
N PRO A 20 11.57 -17.39 -22.60
CA PRO A 20 11.52 -18.85 -22.65
C PRO A 20 11.76 -19.46 -21.27
N ARG A 21 11.40 -20.74 -21.13
CA ARG A 21 11.57 -21.53 -19.90
C ARG A 21 12.98 -21.48 -19.33
N ASP A 22 14.01 -21.58 -20.16
CA ASP A 22 15.39 -21.59 -19.66
C ASP A 22 15.79 -20.24 -19.05
N PHE A 23 15.12 -19.15 -19.46
CA PHE A 23 15.37 -17.81 -18.99
C PHE A 23 14.59 -17.45 -17.72
N ALA A 24 13.31 -17.84 -17.63
CA ALA A 24 12.36 -17.42 -16.60
C ALA A 24 11.68 -18.57 -15.81
N ASP A 25 12.05 -19.82 -16.08
CA ASP A 25 11.43 -21.06 -15.60
C ASP A 25 9.95 -21.23 -16.02
N ASP A 26 9.27 -22.24 -15.46
CA ASP A 26 7.87 -22.52 -15.73
C ASP A 26 7.06 -22.89 -14.48
N ASN A 27 5.75 -22.99 -14.65
CA ASN A 27 4.82 -23.27 -13.56
C ASN A 27 5.06 -24.63 -12.88
N LYS A 28 5.67 -25.60 -13.57
CA LYS A 28 5.98 -26.92 -12.98
C LYS A 28 7.09 -26.80 -11.94
N ILE A 29 8.15 -26.04 -12.27
CA ILE A 29 9.24 -25.75 -11.33
C ILE A 29 8.71 -24.99 -10.13
N ALA A 30 7.93 -23.92 -10.36
CA ALA A 30 7.34 -23.13 -9.28
C ALA A 30 6.51 -23.98 -8.31
N LYS A 31 5.69 -24.91 -8.85
CA LYS A 31 4.91 -25.83 -8.02
C LYS A 31 5.79 -26.76 -7.21
N TYR A 32 6.87 -27.30 -7.80
CA TYR A 32 7.80 -28.18 -7.11
C TYR A 32 8.52 -27.46 -5.96
N GLU A 33 9.10 -26.29 -6.23
CA GLU A 33 9.80 -25.46 -5.24
C GLU A 33 8.88 -25.06 -4.09
N SER A 34 7.60 -24.83 -4.37
CA SER A 34 6.63 -24.42 -3.37
C SER A 34 6.18 -25.52 -2.40
N LYS A 35 6.41 -26.80 -2.71
CA LYS A 35 5.93 -27.92 -1.89
C LYS A 35 6.51 -27.89 -0.48
N ASP A 36 7.81 -27.61 -0.37
CA ASP A 36 8.51 -27.64 0.91
C ASP A 36 8.38 -26.31 1.68
N LEU A 37 7.82 -25.28 1.03
CA LEU A 37 7.58 -23.98 1.66
C LEU A 37 6.36 -24.00 2.57
N PHE A 38 5.33 -24.77 2.24
CA PHE A 38 4.05 -24.77 2.95
C PHE A 38 3.84 -26.07 3.73
N THR A 39 3.54 -25.95 5.01
CA THR A 39 3.26 -27.11 5.90
C THR A 39 1.84 -27.66 5.75
N GLY A 40 1.02 -27.06 4.88
CA GLY A 40 -0.38 -27.39 4.63
C GLY A 40 -0.67 -27.52 3.14
N GLU A 41 -1.80 -26.97 2.69
CA GLU A 41 -2.17 -27.03 1.27
C GLU A 41 -1.19 -26.23 0.40
N SER A 42 -0.62 -26.92 -0.60
CA SER A 42 0.22 -26.29 -1.61
C SER A 42 -0.56 -25.23 -2.37
N PHE A 43 0.01 -24.04 -2.56
CA PHE A 43 -0.61 -23.03 -3.41
C PHE A 43 -0.71 -23.56 -4.86
N ALA A 44 -1.87 -23.39 -5.51
CA ALA A 44 -2.15 -24.10 -6.76
C ALA A 44 -1.27 -23.64 -7.93
N THR A 45 -1.02 -22.33 -8.03
CA THR A 45 -0.39 -21.69 -9.20
C THR A 45 0.65 -20.62 -8.80
N PRO A 46 1.69 -20.96 -8.01
CA PRO A 46 2.74 -20.02 -7.66
C PRO A 46 3.51 -19.60 -8.91
N LYS A 47 3.99 -18.35 -8.92
CA LYS A 47 4.89 -17.88 -9.99
C LYS A 47 6.33 -18.35 -9.70
N PRO A 48 7.14 -18.67 -10.73
CA PRO A 48 8.54 -19.05 -10.55
C PRO A 48 9.37 -17.89 -10.00
N GLU A 49 10.27 -18.14 -9.04
CA GLU A 49 11.13 -17.09 -8.49
C GLU A 49 12.06 -16.48 -9.54
N LYS A 50 12.55 -17.29 -10.48
CA LYS A 50 13.44 -16.84 -11.56
C LYS A 50 12.78 -15.82 -12.48
N LEU A 51 11.48 -15.98 -12.77
CA LEU A 51 10.70 -15.00 -13.51
C LEU A 51 10.73 -13.64 -12.79
N LEU A 52 10.39 -13.63 -11.50
CA LEU A 52 10.35 -12.41 -10.69
C LEU A 52 11.74 -11.79 -10.53
N LEU A 53 12.80 -12.59 -10.41
CA LEU A 53 14.18 -12.12 -10.41
C LEU A 53 14.48 -11.29 -11.66
N ARG A 54 14.09 -11.75 -12.85
CA ARG A 54 14.29 -11.00 -14.10
C ARG A 54 13.53 -9.69 -14.11
N ILE A 55 12.25 -9.71 -13.71
CA ILE A 55 11.43 -8.50 -13.64
C ILE A 55 12.08 -7.47 -12.71
N LEU A 56 12.45 -7.88 -11.50
CA LEU A 56 13.03 -6.97 -10.52
C LEU A 56 14.44 -6.51 -10.90
N GLN A 57 15.24 -7.34 -11.57
CA GLN A 57 16.56 -6.95 -12.09
C GLN A 57 16.46 -5.81 -13.12
N ILE A 58 15.45 -5.84 -13.98
CA ILE A 58 15.26 -4.85 -15.04
C ILE A 58 14.60 -3.58 -14.48
N ALA A 59 13.67 -3.71 -13.53
CA ALA A 59 12.84 -2.61 -13.06
C ALA A 59 13.36 -1.89 -11.80
N THR A 60 14.29 -2.48 -11.04
CA THR A 60 14.66 -1.99 -9.70
C THR A 60 16.14 -2.09 -9.37
N LYS A 61 16.58 -1.24 -8.43
CA LYS A 61 17.89 -1.30 -7.78
C LYS A 61 17.76 -1.83 -6.34
N PRO A 62 18.85 -2.34 -5.73
CA PRO A 62 18.85 -2.64 -4.30
C PRO A 62 18.36 -1.45 -3.47
N GLY A 63 17.54 -1.71 -2.45
CA GLY A 63 16.91 -0.68 -1.61
C GLY A 63 15.59 -0.11 -2.12
N ASP A 64 15.24 -0.28 -3.40
CA ASP A 64 13.96 0.17 -3.95
C ASP A 64 12.76 -0.56 -3.31
N LEU A 65 11.58 0.07 -3.41
CA LEU A 65 10.32 -0.47 -2.90
C LEU A 65 9.53 -1.17 -4.01
N VAL A 66 9.20 -2.44 -3.79
CA VAL A 66 8.36 -3.26 -4.68
C VAL A 66 6.96 -3.39 -4.08
N LEU A 67 5.92 -3.12 -4.87
CA LEU A 67 4.53 -3.34 -4.48
C LEU A 67 3.95 -4.51 -5.30
N ASP A 68 3.36 -5.48 -4.59
CA ASP A 68 2.55 -6.53 -5.18
C ASP A 68 1.18 -6.56 -4.50
N SER A 69 0.15 -6.12 -5.23
CA SER A 69 -1.23 -6.06 -4.70
C SER A 69 -2.00 -7.38 -4.81
N PHE A 70 -1.38 -8.43 -5.35
CA PHE A 70 -1.95 -9.77 -5.53
C PHE A 70 -0.92 -10.83 -5.17
N ALA A 71 -0.45 -10.77 -3.93
CA ALA A 71 0.76 -11.48 -3.52
C ALA A 71 0.67 -13.02 -3.62
N GLY A 72 -0.52 -13.58 -3.50
CA GLY A 72 -0.81 -15.02 -3.57
C GLY A 72 0.09 -15.82 -2.64
N SER A 73 0.98 -16.63 -3.23
CA SER A 73 1.98 -17.43 -2.50
C SER A 73 3.16 -16.65 -1.90
N GLY A 74 3.23 -15.33 -2.12
CA GLY A 74 4.30 -14.46 -1.60
C GLY A 74 5.60 -14.48 -2.42
N THR A 75 5.59 -14.94 -3.67
CA THR A 75 6.80 -15.06 -4.51
C THR A 75 7.51 -13.72 -4.70
N THR A 76 6.77 -12.64 -4.99
CA THR A 76 7.37 -11.31 -5.21
C THR A 76 8.09 -10.81 -3.97
N GLY A 77 7.49 -10.96 -2.78
CA GLY A 77 8.12 -10.59 -1.52
C GLY A 77 9.37 -11.41 -1.21
N ALA A 78 9.33 -12.73 -1.42
CA ALA A 78 10.49 -13.60 -1.21
C ALA A 78 11.66 -13.19 -2.10
N VAL A 79 11.43 -13.00 -3.40
CA VAL A 79 12.44 -12.60 -4.38
C VAL A 79 12.97 -11.19 -4.07
N ALA A 80 12.08 -10.22 -3.87
CA ALA A 80 12.45 -8.84 -3.54
C ALA A 80 13.32 -8.80 -2.27
N HIS A 81 12.96 -9.57 -1.24
CA HIS A 81 13.71 -9.65 0.00
C HIS A 81 15.10 -10.25 -0.19
N LYS A 82 15.21 -11.41 -0.85
CA LYS A 82 16.49 -12.08 -1.18
C LYS A 82 17.41 -11.17 -2.00
N MET A 83 16.83 -10.31 -2.83
CA MET A 83 17.53 -9.32 -3.63
C MET A 83 17.87 -8.03 -2.86
N GLY A 84 17.49 -7.88 -1.59
CA GLY A 84 17.77 -6.66 -0.81
C GLY A 84 16.92 -5.45 -1.22
N ARG A 85 15.67 -5.69 -1.64
CA ARG A 85 14.66 -4.64 -1.89
C ARG A 85 13.67 -4.60 -0.73
N ARG A 86 13.06 -3.44 -0.54
CA ARG A 86 11.88 -3.28 0.34
C ARG A 86 10.65 -3.76 -0.42
N TRP A 87 9.65 -4.24 0.30
CA TRP A 87 8.44 -4.74 -0.35
C TRP A 87 7.18 -4.45 0.47
N ILE A 88 6.06 -4.30 -0.23
CA ILE A 88 4.70 -4.29 0.30
C ILE A 88 3.94 -5.36 -0.49
N MET A 89 3.33 -6.28 0.23
CA MET A 89 2.45 -7.32 -0.33
C MET A 89 1.05 -7.12 0.21
N VAL A 90 0.05 -7.14 -0.66
CA VAL A 90 -1.36 -7.13 -0.31
C VAL A 90 -1.99 -8.40 -0.85
N GLU A 91 -2.83 -9.02 -0.02
CA GLU A 91 -3.58 -10.22 -0.39
C GLU A 91 -4.92 -10.24 0.36
N LEU A 92 -5.93 -10.79 -0.30
CA LEU A 92 -7.27 -10.93 0.24
C LEU A 92 -7.47 -12.34 0.82
N GLY A 93 -8.18 -12.41 1.94
CA GLY A 93 -8.51 -13.68 2.59
C GLY A 93 -7.34 -14.30 3.35
N GLU A 94 -7.41 -15.62 3.54
CA GLU A 94 -6.55 -16.32 4.50
C GLU A 94 -5.15 -16.65 3.95
N HIS A 95 -4.89 -16.44 2.66
CA HIS A 95 -3.58 -16.70 2.03
C HIS A 95 -2.42 -15.96 2.72
N CYS A 96 -2.68 -14.79 3.30
CA CYS A 96 -1.73 -14.10 4.16
C CYS A 96 -1.24 -14.99 5.32
N HIS A 97 -2.16 -15.64 6.02
CA HIS A 97 -1.89 -16.47 7.19
C HIS A 97 -1.37 -17.86 6.82
N THR A 98 -1.91 -18.46 5.76
CA THR A 98 -1.59 -19.84 5.37
C THR A 98 -0.34 -19.96 4.52
N HIS A 99 -0.03 -18.96 3.68
CA HIS A 99 1.07 -19.05 2.70
C HIS A 99 2.12 -17.96 2.91
N ILE A 100 1.73 -16.68 2.91
CA ILE A 100 2.69 -15.57 2.90
C ILE A 100 3.49 -15.51 4.20
N ILE A 101 2.82 -15.46 5.36
CA ILE A 101 3.50 -15.36 6.66
C ILE A 101 4.48 -16.53 6.89
N PRO A 102 4.07 -17.81 6.73
CA PRO A 102 4.99 -18.94 6.91
C PRO A 102 6.18 -18.90 5.94
N ARG A 103 5.95 -18.56 4.66
CA ARG A 103 7.03 -18.44 3.68
C ARG A 103 7.99 -17.32 4.04
N MET A 104 7.49 -16.13 4.38
CA MET A 104 8.36 -14.99 4.71
C MET A 104 9.18 -15.24 5.98
N LYS A 105 8.63 -15.96 6.97
CA LYS A 105 9.42 -16.43 8.13
C LYS A 105 10.59 -17.31 7.68
N LYS A 106 10.34 -18.35 6.87
CA LYS A 106 11.41 -19.19 6.30
C LYS A 106 12.45 -18.41 5.50
N VAL A 107 12.02 -17.41 4.71
CA VAL A 107 12.95 -16.54 3.97
C VAL A 107 13.85 -15.74 4.92
N ILE A 108 13.27 -15.15 5.96
CA ILE A 108 14.01 -14.36 6.96
C ILE A 108 14.93 -15.24 7.80
N ASP A 109 14.48 -16.43 8.18
CA ASP A 109 15.25 -17.38 8.98
C ASP A 109 16.34 -18.08 8.14
N GLY A 110 16.35 -17.87 6.82
CA GLY A 110 17.31 -18.49 5.89
C GLY A 110 17.03 -19.97 5.61
N GLU A 111 15.83 -20.45 5.96
CA GLU A 111 15.37 -21.82 5.77
C GLU A 111 14.76 -22.06 4.37
N ASP A 112 14.38 -21.00 3.67
CA ASP A 112 13.96 -21.08 2.26
C ASP A 112 15.16 -21.29 1.33
N LYS A 113 15.40 -22.55 0.98
CA LYS A 113 16.49 -22.98 0.08
C LYS A 113 16.10 -22.99 -1.40
N GLY A 114 14.85 -22.69 -1.74
CA GLY A 114 14.33 -22.80 -3.11
C GLY A 114 14.62 -21.57 -3.98
N GLY A 115 14.34 -21.70 -5.28
CA GLY A 115 14.35 -20.58 -6.22
C GLY A 115 15.70 -19.89 -6.31
N ILE A 116 15.73 -18.60 -5.99
CA ILE A 116 16.92 -17.76 -6.22
C ILE A 116 17.86 -17.65 -5.02
N THR A 117 17.62 -18.39 -3.94
CA THR A 117 18.38 -18.26 -2.68
C THR A 117 19.88 -18.40 -2.90
N GLU A 118 20.32 -19.45 -3.61
CA GLU A 118 21.73 -19.68 -3.92
C GLU A 118 22.30 -18.61 -4.85
N ALA A 119 21.58 -18.28 -5.93
CA ALA A 119 22.00 -17.28 -6.91
C ALA A 119 22.13 -15.86 -6.31
N ALA A 120 21.30 -15.54 -5.31
CA ALA A 120 21.35 -14.29 -4.57
C ALA A 120 22.38 -14.30 -3.41
N GLY A 121 22.95 -15.47 -3.07
CA GLY A 121 23.81 -15.62 -1.90
C GLY A 121 23.08 -15.33 -0.58
N TRP A 122 21.76 -15.55 -0.53
CA TRP A 122 20.94 -15.18 0.60
C TRP A 122 21.16 -16.12 1.79
N LYS A 123 21.31 -15.56 3.00
CA LYS A 123 21.61 -16.31 4.23
C LYS A 123 20.57 -16.09 5.34
N GLY A 124 19.49 -15.38 5.05
CA GLY A 124 18.54 -14.90 6.05
C GLY A 124 18.85 -13.48 6.57
N GLY A 125 17.96 -12.98 7.41
CA GLY A 125 17.98 -11.64 8.00
C GLY A 125 16.73 -10.81 7.65
N GLY A 126 16.65 -9.62 8.24
CA GLY A 126 15.55 -8.69 7.99
C GLY A 126 14.29 -9.00 8.82
N GLY A 127 13.16 -8.43 8.41
CA GLY A 127 11.90 -8.55 9.09
C GLY A 127 10.76 -8.02 8.24
N PHE A 128 9.52 -8.35 8.62
CA PHE A 128 8.33 -7.73 8.05
C PHE A 128 7.37 -7.32 9.16
N ARG A 129 6.48 -6.39 8.82
CA ARG A 129 5.32 -6.06 9.64
C ARG A 129 4.08 -6.56 8.92
N TYR A 130 3.17 -7.15 9.69
CA TYR A 130 1.88 -7.61 9.18
C TYR A 130 0.80 -6.63 9.60
N TYR A 131 -0.05 -6.26 8.66
CA TYR A 131 -1.20 -5.39 8.88
C TYR A 131 -2.43 -6.06 8.31
N ARG A 132 -3.55 -5.97 9.03
CA ARG A 132 -4.87 -6.39 8.56
C ARG A 132 -5.75 -5.16 8.44
N LEU A 133 -6.48 -5.05 7.34
CA LEU A 133 -7.45 -3.97 7.17
C LEU A 133 -8.59 -4.17 8.17
N ALA A 134 -8.79 -3.17 9.03
CA ALA A 134 -9.88 -3.17 9.99
C ALA A 134 -11.19 -2.72 9.30
N PRO A 135 -12.37 -3.01 9.88
CA PRO A 135 -13.63 -2.47 9.41
C PRO A 135 -13.61 -0.93 9.31
N SER A 136 -14.59 -0.34 8.63
CA SER A 136 -14.69 1.12 8.61
C SER A 136 -14.76 1.71 10.03
N LEU A 137 -14.02 2.80 10.27
CA LEU A 137 -14.08 3.57 11.51
C LEU A 137 -15.45 4.24 11.71
N LEU A 138 -16.18 4.48 10.62
CA LEU A 138 -17.50 5.11 10.61
C LEU A 138 -18.59 4.14 10.14
N GLU A 139 -19.76 4.23 10.76
CA GLU A 139 -20.98 3.52 10.36
C GLU A 139 -22.13 4.52 10.22
N LYS A 140 -23.17 4.16 9.46
CA LYS A 140 -24.40 4.96 9.40
C LYS A 140 -25.36 4.50 10.50
N ASP A 141 -25.91 5.44 11.25
CA ASP A 141 -26.98 5.17 12.20
C ASP A 141 -28.34 4.90 11.50
N GLN A 142 -29.38 4.61 12.27
CA GLN A 142 -30.75 4.37 11.78
C GLN A 142 -31.34 5.55 11.01
N PHE A 143 -30.76 6.76 11.16
CA PHE A 143 -31.19 7.99 10.54
C PHE A 143 -30.27 8.41 9.38
N GLY A 144 -29.29 7.58 9.02
CA GLY A 144 -28.35 7.83 7.92
C GLY A 144 -27.17 8.75 8.27
N ASN A 145 -26.96 9.11 9.54
CA ASN A 145 -25.83 9.93 9.97
C ASN A 145 -24.57 9.10 10.18
N TRP A 146 -23.42 9.66 9.79
CA TRP A 146 -22.12 9.05 10.06
C TRP A 146 -21.75 9.18 11.54
N VAL A 147 -21.59 8.04 12.20
CA VAL A 147 -21.17 7.91 13.60
C VAL A 147 -19.93 7.03 13.69
N ILE A 148 -19.16 7.20 14.76
CA ILE A 148 -17.99 6.36 15.03
C ILE A 148 -18.49 4.96 15.40
N SER A 149 -17.93 3.92 14.75
CA SER A 149 -18.38 2.56 15.01
C SER A 149 -18.05 2.13 16.45
N LYS A 150 -19.03 1.51 17.10
CA LYS A 150 -18.93 1.05 18.50
C LYS A 150 -17.93 -0.09 18.70
N GLN A 151 -17.44 -0.69 17.61
CA GLN A 151 -16.46 -1.76 17.64
C GLN A 151 -15.06 -1.27 18.05
N TYR A 152 -14.81 0.04 17.91
CA TYR A 152 -13.52 0.64 18.23
C TYR A 152 -13.48 1.16 19.66
N ASN A 153 -12.47 0.74 20.42
CA ASN A 153 -12.17 1.35 21.71
C ASN A 153 -11.45 2.70 21.53
N ALA A 154 -11.32 3.45 22.63
CA ALA A 154 -10.70 4.79 22.60
C ALA A 154 -9.24 4.78 22.11
N SER A 155 -8.45 3.76 22.48
CA SER A 155 -7.05 3.63 22.07
C SER A 155 -6.92 3.34 20.57
N MET A 156 -7.74 2.44 20.02
CA MET A 156 -7.74 2.14 18.58
C MET A 156 -8.18 3.35 17.76
N LEU A 157 -9.19 4.09 18.25
CA LEU A 157 -9.62 5.34 17.64
C LEU A 157 -8.49 6.39 17.68
N ALA A 158 -7.81 6.53 18.82
CA ALA A 158 -6.69 7.44 18.95
C ALA A 158 -5.55 7.09 17.99
N GLU A 159 -5.17 5.82 17.91
CA GLU A 159 -4.15 5.33 16.98
C GLU A 159 -4.53 5.58 15.51
N ALA A 160 -5.77 5.28 15.12
CA ALA A 160 -6.28 5.52 13.77
C ALA A 160 -6.25 7.01 13.41
N MET A 161 -6.72 7.87 14.32
CA MET A 161 -6.73 9.32 14.12
C MET A 161 -5.32 9.91 14.11
N CYS A 162 -4.39 9.39 14.92
CA CYS A 162 -2.98 9.76 14.85
C CYS A 162 -2.45 9.51 13.44
N LYS A 163 -2.66 8.31 12.89
CA LYS A 163 -2.21 7.97 11.54
C LYS A 163 -2.86 8.83 10.46
N LEU A 164 -4.16 9.09 10.55
CA LEU A 164 -4.87 9.93 9.58
C LEU A 164 -4.38 11.39 9.59
N GLU A 165 -4.01 11.94 10.74
CA GLU A 165 -3.54 13.31 10.88
C GLU A 165 -2.00 13.45 10.77
N GLY A 166 -1.26 12.35 10.58
CA GLY A 166 0.20 12.36 10.45
C GLY A 166 0.96 12.37 11.78
N PHE A 167 0.31 12.01 12.88
CA PHE A 167 0.91 11.88 14.21
C PHE A 167 1.41 10.45 14.45
N THR A 168 2.43 10.33 15.30
CA THR A 168 2.87 9.06 15.87
C THR A 168 2.09 8.81 17.15
N PHE A 169 1.40 7.67 17.21
CA PHE A 169 0.70 7.22 18.41
C PHE A 169 1.73 6.81 19.47
N ASP A 170 1.73 7.51 20.59
CA ASP A 170 2.64 7.32 21.72
C ASP A 170 1.97 7.95 22.96
N PRO A 171 1.05 7.22 23.61
CA PRO A 171 0.28 7.75 24.72
C PRO A 171 1.15 7.96 25.97
N SER A 172 1.00 9.12 26.60
CA SER A 172 1.70 9.45 27.84
C SER A 172 1.02 8.84 29.05
N ASP A 173 1.82 8.29 29.97
CA ASP A 173 1.35 7.85 31.29
C ASP A 173 1.07 9.03 32.25
N THR A 174 1.57 10.23 31.93
CA THR A 174 1.43 11.42 32.78
C THR A 174 0.27 12.31 32.33
N TRP A 175 0.14 12.54 31.03
CA TRP A 175 -0.82 13.49 30.47
C TRP A 175 -1.90 12.73 29.70
N TYR A 176 -3.12 12.71 30.22
CA TYR A 176 -4.24 11.97 29.63
C TYR A 176 -4.59 12.42 28.19
N TRP A 177 -4.32 13.69 27.86
CA TRP A 177 -4.58 14.28 26.55
C TRP A 177 -3.45 14.05 25.56
N GLN A 178 -2.26 13.64 26.01
CA GLN A 178 -1.11 13.39 25.15
C GLN A 178 -1.16 11.94 24.64
N GLN A 179 -1.93 11.70 23.58
CA GLN A 179 -2.09 10.35 23.00
C GLN A 179 -1.11 10.07 21.84
N GLY A 180 -0.52 11.12 21.29
CA GLY A 180 0.49 11.03 20.25
C GLY A 180 1.11 12.38 19.97
N HIS A 181 2.15 12.38 19.14
CA HIS A 181 2.92 13.57 18.79
C HIS A 181 3.29 13.60 17.30
N SER A 182 3.42 14.81 16.75
CA SER A 182 3.98 15.06 15.42
C SER A 182 5.39 15.64 15.54
N THR A 183 5.57 16.56 16.49
CA THR A 183 6.87 17.14 16.87
C THR A 183 7.00 17.16 18.39
N GLU A 184 8.12 17.63 18.93
CA GLU A 184 8.36 17.73 20.38
C GLU A 184 7.34 18.63 21.13
N ARG A 185 6.63 19.51 20.41
CA ARG A 185 5.67 20.45 21.00
C ARG A 185 4.26 20.32 20.44
N ASP A 186 4.04 19.38 19.52
CA ASP A 186 2.76 19.23 18.83
C ASP A 186 2.15 17.87 19.10
N TYR A 187 0.99 17.87 19.74
CA TYR A 187 0.33 16.69 20.28
C TYR A 187 -1.08 16.52 19.74
N ILE A 188 -1.63 15.32 19.90
CA ILE A 188 -3.01 14.99 19.52
C ILE A 188 -3.77 14.38 20.69
N TYR A 189 -5.00 14.84 20.87
CA TYR A 189 -5.97 14.28 21.82
C TYR A 189 -7.25 13.86 21.09
N VAL A 190 -7.62 12.60 21.20
CA VAL A 190 -8.77 12.00 20.52
C VAL A 190 -9.78 11.52 21.55
N THR A 191 -11.02 11.97 21.42
CA THR A 191 -12.12 11.59 22.31
C THR A 191 -13.47 11.61 21.60
N THR A 192 -14.39 10.76 22.02
CA THR A 192 -15.77 10.76 21.52
C THR A 192 -16.67 11.77 22.25
N GLN A 193 -16.16 12.37 23.33
CA GLN A 193 -16.90 13.32 24.14
C GLN A 193 -17.14 14.65 23.41
N MET A 194 -18.16 15.37 23.86
CA MET A 194 -18.43 16.73 23.42
C MET A 194 -17.65 17.72 24.31
N PHE A 195 -17.01 18.71 23.70
CA PHE A 195 -16.39 19.81 24.44
C PHE A 195 -17.28 21.06 24.50
N THR A 196 -17.39 21.66 25.70
CA THR A 196 -17.88 23.03 25.90
C THR A 196 -16.73 24.04 25.84
N ARG A 197 -17.04 25.33 25.72
CA ARG A 197 -16.03 26.39 25.76
C ARG A 197 -15.20 26.38 27.06
N GLU A 198 -15.84 26.16 28.21
CA GLU A 198 -15.16 26.10 29.51
C GLU A 198 -14.18 24.93 29.60
N GLN A 199 -14.55 23.77 29.05
CA GLN A 199 -13.66 22.61 29.00
C GLN A 199 -12.48 22.85 28.06
N LEU A 200 -12.68 23.53 26.92
CA LEU A 200 -11.60 23.92 26.02
C LEU A 200 -10.65 24.93 26.67
N GLN A 201 -11.17 25.90 27.44
CA GLN A 201 -10.32 26.83 28.19
C GLN A 201 -9.43 26.08 29.19
N LYS A 202 -10.02 25.21 30.01
CA LYS A 202 -9.26 24.43 30.97
C LYS A 202 -8.19 23.57 30.29
N LEU A 203 -8.53 22.93 29.17
CA LEU A 203 -7.58 22.15 28.38
C LEU A 203 -6.46 23.02 27.79
N SER A 204 -6.79 24.20 27.27
CA SER A 204 -5.82 25.18 26.77
C SER A 204 -4.83 25.58 27.86
N ASP A 205 -5.31 25.83 29.08
CA ASP A 205 -4.48 26.20 30.23
C ASP A 205 -3.56 25.04 30.66
N GLU A 206 -4.05 23.80 30.63
CA GLU A 206 -3.26 22.60 30.93
C GLU A 206 -2.18 22.29 29.88
N VAL A 207 -2.48 22.54 28.59
CA VAL A 207 -1.50 22.43 27.49
C VAL A 207 -0.45 23.53 27.60
N GLY A 208 -0.85 24.74 27.99
CA GLY A 208 0.03 25.90 28.12
C GLY A 208 0.46 26.48 26.79
N GLU A 209 1.23 27.57 26.84
CA GLU A 209 1.54 28.41 25.67
C GLU A 209 2.63 27.84 24.76
N ASN A 210 3.49 26.94 25.28
CA ASN A 210 4.65 26.41 24.56
C ASN A 210 4.35 25.15 23.74
N ARG A 211 3.12 24.62 23.81
CA ARG A 211 2.72 23.37 23.14
C ARG A 211 1.46 23.62 22.31
N SER A 212 1.31 22.91 21.20
CA SER A 212 0.08 22.85 20.43
C SER A 212 -0.62 21.51 20.64
N LEU A 213 -1.95 21.54 20.61
CA LEU A 213 -2.78 20.35 20.73
C LEU A 213 -3.86 20.31 19.66
N LEU A 214 -3.84 19.24 18.85
CA LEU A 214 -4.93 18.87 17.96
C LEU A 214 -5.97 18.05 18.73
N VAL A 215 -7.12 18.65 19.00
CA VAL A 215 -8.25 18.01 19.67
C VAL A 215 -9.21 17.45 18.61
N MET A 216 -9.25 16.13 18.49
CA MET A 216 -10.20 15.39 17.67
C MET A 216 -11.36 14.92 18.56
N CYS A 217 -12.52 15.57 18.45
CA CYS A 217 -13.68 15.28 19.28
C CYS A 217 -14.90 14.79 18.48
N GLY A 218 -15.88 14.19 19.15
CA GLY A 218 -17.17 13.85 18.51
C GLY A 218 -17.96 15.11 18.13
N ALA A 219 -18.01 16.07 19.04
CA ALA A 219 -18.66 17.37 18.85
C ALA A 219 -18.04 18.44 19.75
N PHE A 220 -18.31 19.71 19.45
CA PHE A 220 -17.97 20.81 20.34
C PHE A 220 -19.00 21.95 20.23
N ARG A 221 -19.18 22.67 21.33
CA ARG A 221 -20.03 23.87 21.44
C ARG A 221 -19.18 25.04 21.92
N ALA A 222 -18.43 25.61 21.00
CA ALA A 222 -17.69 26.84 21.21
C ALA A 222 -17.84 27.72 19.97
N LYS A 223 -18.21 28.99 20.20
CA LYS A 223 -18.08 30.06 19.19
C LYS A 223 -16.71 30.70 19.43
N ASN A 224 -16.02 31.09 18.36
CA ASN A 224 -14.68 31.70 18.36
C ASN A 224 -13.57 30.75 18.86
N LEU A 225 -13.21 29.75 18.06
CA LEU A 225 -12.05 28.89 18.35
C LEU A 225 -10.71 29.65 18.32
N GLU A 226 -10.70 30.85 17.74
CA GLU A 226 -9.54 31.77 17.69
C GLU A 226 -9.09 32.22 19.09
N ASP A 227 -9.97 32.13 20.09
CA ASP A 227 -9.66 32.46 21.48
C ASP A 227 -8.64 31.45 22.10
N PHE A 228 -8.38 30.31 21.44
CA PHE A 228 -7.48 29.25 21.90
C PHE A 228 -6.31 29.06 20.91
N PRO A 229 -5.26 29.90 20.95
CA PRO A 229 -4.20 29.90 19.93
C PRO A 229 -3.37 28.62 19.90
N ASN A 230 -3.32 27.87 21.00
CA ASN A 230 -2.61 26.61 21.13
C ASN A 230 -3.47 25.37 20.82
N LEU A 231 -4.78 25.53 20.60
CA LEU A 231 -5.69 24.42 20.32
C LEU A 231 -6.20 24.44 18.88
N THR A 232 -6.12 23.30 18.21
CA THR A 232 -6.84 23.06 16.95
C THR A 232 -7.95 22.03 17.20
N VAL A 233 -9.22 22.41 17.03
CA VAL A 233 -10.34 21.49 17.31
C VAL A 233 -11.00 21.03 16.01
N LYS A 234 -11.09 19.72 15.80
CA LYS A 234 -11.78 19.11 14.63
C LYS A 234 -12.76 18.03 15.07
N LYS A 235 -13.84 17.86 14.30
CA LYS A 235 -14.79 16.76 14.48
C LYS A 235 -14.28 15.49 13.80
N ILE A 236 -14.28 14.37 14.53
CA ILE A 236 -13.78 13.08 14.04
C ILE A 236 -14.48 12.65 12.74
N PRO A 237 -15.83 12.50 12.66
CA PRO A 237 -16.45 12.00 11.43
C PRO A 237 -16.13 12.86 10.21
N LYS A 238 -16.15 14.19 10.37
CA LYS A 238 -15.82 15.11 9.27
C LYS A 238 -14.36 14.97 8.83
N ALA A 239 -13.42 14.82 9.76
CA ALA A 239 -12.01 14.66 9.45
C ALA A 239 -11.75 13.35 8.67
N VAL A 240 -12.33 12.24 9.13
CA VAL A 240 -12.20 10.94 8.44
C VAL A 240 -12.87 10.99 7.06
N LEU A 241 -14.07 11.58 6.95
CA LEU A 241 -14.77 11.76 5.67
C LEU A 241 -14.03 12.64 4.67
N THR A 242 -13.21 13.60 5.13
CA THR A 242 -12.42 14.48 4.25
C THR A 242 -11.16 13.79 3.73
N ARG A 243 -10.61 12.82 4.48
CA ARG A 243 -9.34 12.15 4.16
C ARG A 243 -9.51 10.83 3.40
N CYS A 244 -10.67 10.21 3.50
CA CYS A 244 -10.94 8.91 2.87
C CYS A 244 -11.99 9.06 1.77
N GLU A 245 -11.85 8.26 0.71
CA GLU A 245 -12.93 8.04 -0.25
C GLU A 245 -13.89 6.97 0.26
N TRP A 246 -15.19 7.16 0.06
CA TRP A 246 -16.25 6.33 0.63
C TRP A 246 -17.19 5.81 -0.44
N SER A 247 -17.67 4.57 -0.26
CA SER A 247 -18.76 3.99 -1.06
C SER A 247 -18.53 4.04 -2.58
N ARG A 248 -17.28 3.85 -3.01
CA ARG A 248 -16.98 3.56 -4.42
C ARG A 248 -16.93 2.05 -4.60
N ASP A 249 -18.03 1.50 -5.10
CA ASP A 249 -18.10 0.09 -5.51
C ASP A 249 -17.63 -0.11 -6.97
N ASP A 250 -17.46 1.00 -7.69
CA ASP A 250 -17.06 1.00 -9.08
C ASP A 250 -15.53 0.98 -9.22
N TYR A 251 -14.98 -0.23 -9.38
CA TYR A 251 -13.60 -0.47 -9.80
C TYR A 251 -13.45 -0.47 -11.33
N SER A 252 -14.36 0.14 -12.09
CA SER A 252 -14.14 0.30 -13.53
C SER A 252 -12.90 1.17 -13.75
N LEU A 253 -11.82 0.51 -14.17
CA LEU A 253 -10.56 1.10 -14.58
C LEU A 253 -10.72 1.81 -15.94
N GLU A 254 -11.80 2.56 -16.14
CA GLU A 254 -11.94 3.42 -17.31
C GLU A 254 -10.97 4.60 -17.16
N ILE A 255 -9.76 4.41 -17.68
CA ILE A 255 -8.73 5.46 -17.77
C ILE A 255 -9.21 6.49 -18.82
N LYS A 256 -10.16 7.34 -18.45
CA LYS A 256 -10.74 8.35 -19.35
C LYS A 256 -9.77 9.49 -19.69
N ASN A 257 -8.75 9.71 -18.86
CA ASN A 257 -7.83 10.82 -18.98
C ASN A 257 -6.37 10.35 -18.87
N LEU A 258 -5.91 9.55 -19.85
CA LEU A 258 -4.46 9.45 -20.06
C LEU A 258 -3.96 10.85 -20.46
N PRO A 259 -2.98 11.43 -19.73
CA PRO A 259 -2.35 12.66 -20.18
C PRO A 259 -1.79 12.42 -21.58
N LEU A 260 -2.30 13.14 -22.57
CA LEU A 260 -1.72 13.11 -23.91
C LEU A 260 -0.26 13.53 -23.76
N LYS A 261 0.65 12.62 -24.13
CA LYS A 261 2.07 12.91 -24.17
C LYS A 261 2.25 14.13 -25.06
N THR A 262 2.67 15.26 -24.49
CA THR A 262 3.02 16.43 -25.29
C THR A 262 4.20 16.04 -26.17
N ASP A 263 4.04 16.19 -27.48
CA ASP A 263 5.14 15.97 -28.42
C ASP A 263 6.31 16.86 -28.01
N GLU A 264 7.46 16.25 -27.75
CA GLU A 264 8.69 17.00 -27.51
C GLU A 264 9.00 17.84 -28.77
N PRO A 265 9.31 19.14 -28.62
CA PRO A 265 9.70 19.95 -29.75
C PRO A 265 11.02 19.40 -30.32
N GLY A 266 10.98 18.74 -31.47
CA GLY A 266 12.19 18.31 -32.18
C GLY A 266 12.17 16.97 -32.92
N LYS A 267 11.06 16.21 -32.94
CA LYS A 267 10.99 15.03 -33.83
C LYS A 267 10.47 15.41 -35.23
N PRO A 268 11.14 14.99 -36.32
CA PRO A 268 10.64 15.18 -37.68
C PRO A 268 9.28 14.50 -37.83
N GLN A 269 8.31 15.20 -38.42
CA GLN A 269 7.01 14.63 -38.77
C GLN A 269 7.20 13.59 -39.88
N ASP A 270 7.06 12.31 -39.54
CA ASP A 270 6.95 11.25 -40.53
C ASP A 270 5.70 11.45 -41.39
N ALA A 271 5.88 11.24 -42.70
CA ALA A 271 4.92 11.56 -43.75
C ALA A 271 3.52 10.93 -43.54
N ALA A 272 2.48 11.70 -43.88
CA ALA A 272 1.07 11.35 -43.72
C ALA A 272 0.70 9.99 -44.34
N PRO A 273 -0.13 9.16 -43.66
CA PRO A 273 -0.66 7.95 -44.25
C PRO A 273 -1.73 8.26 -45.31
N ARG A 274 -1.61 7.59 -46.46
CA ARG A 274 -2.53 7.70 -47.61
C ARG A 274 -3.96 7.25 -47.25
N SER A 275 -4.91 7.86 -47.95
CA SER A 275 -6.37 7.79 -47.78
C SER A 275 -6.99 6.39 -47.63
N LYS A 276 -8.00 6.34 -46.76
CA LYS A 276 -8.93 5.24 -46.42
C LYS A 276 -9.41 4.42 -47.63
N GLN A 277 -9.19 3.10 -47.58
CA GLN A 277 -10.06 2.12 -48.23
C GLN A 277 -10.98 1.52 -47.15
N GLN A 278 -12.29 1.64 -47.36
CA GLN A 278 -13.33 1.00 -46.55
C GLN A 278 -13.11 -0.52 -46.51
N ARG A 279 -12.97 -1.10 -45.31
CA ARG A 279 -13.14 -2.54 -45.08
C ARG A 279 -14.21 -2.76 -44.01
N ARG A 280 -15.08 -3.70 -44.33
CA ARG A 280 -16.38 -4.04 -43.76
C ARG A 280 -16.34 -4.24 -42.23
N LEU A 281 -17.45 -3.83 -41.59
CA LEU A 281 -17.84 -4.20 -40.23
C LEU A 281 -17.65 -5.70 -40.02
N ALA A 282 -16.75 -6.07 -39.11
CA ALA A 282 -16.59 -7.43 -38.63
C ALA A 282 -17.40 -7.58 -37.34
N VAL A 283 -18.28 -8.59 -37.39
CA VAL A 283 -19.18 -9.15 -36.38
C VAL A 283 -18.70 -8.97 -34.93
N GLU A 284 -19.60 -8.47 -34.06
CA GLU A 284 -19.45 -8.42 -32.61
C GLU A 284 -19.13 -9.82 -32.05
N GLN A 285 -18.01 -9.95 -31.33
CA GLN A 285 -17.74 -11.12 -30.50
C GLN A 285 -18.42 -10.93 -29.14
N PRO A 286 -19.10 -11.95 -28.59
CA PRO A 286 -19.69 -11.84 -27.26
C PRO A 286 -18.60 -11.77 -26.17
N PHE A 287 -18.88 -10.97 -25.15
CA PHE A 287 -18.01 -10.74 -24.00
C PHE A 287 -17.86 -12.00 -23.14
N LEU A 288 -16.66 -12.20 -22.58
CA LEU A 288 -16.23 -13.39 -21.82
C LEU A 288 -16.90 -13.53 -20.43
N PHE A 289 -17.93 -12.74 -20.12
CA PHE A 289 -18.60 -12.72 -18.81
C PHE A 289 -20.13 -12.66 -18.93
N GLU A 290 -20.70 -13.31 -19.94
CA GLU A 290 -22.13 -13.61 -19.97
C GLU A 290 -22.39 -15.07 -19.57
N GLU A 291 -23.21 -15.19 -18.51
CA GLU A 291 -23.96 -16.34 -17.95
C GLU A 291 -23.18 -17.39 -17.14
N GLU A 292 -23.62 -17.87 -15.97
CA GLU A 292 -24.98 -17.94 -15.35
C GLU A 292 -25.04 -17.35 -13.92
#